data_AF-A0A1M5HKY7-F1
#
_entry.id   AF-A0A1M5HKY7-F1
#
_cell.length_a   1.000
_cell.length_b   1.000
_cell.length_c   1.000
_cell.angle_alpha   90.00
_cell.angle_beta   90.00
_cell.angle_gamma   90.00
#
_symmetry.space_group_name_H-M   'P 1'
#
loop_
_entity.id
_entity.type
_entity.pdbx_description
1 polymer ?
#
loop_
_entity_poly.entity_id
_entity_poly.type
_entity_poly.pdbx_seq_one_letter_code
_entity_poly.pdbx_strand_id
1 'polypeptide(L)'
;MKKKTLLLLGIFSFGIIHAQIGVNTDNPITGSVLNIDPLGNNSTSSLAKYDDDIVVNGIGNVGIGTGSPNAKLHIVSNSSPAFRLVDGNQADKKILMSDATGTAQWGEAVFNNFGIIPFGTVTFTGASINSTVADAFYSGLSYTLPGAGVYSVSIVVKCVANRANYGGFNWSQVLPTSIDIPTVWGASSPRFLGGYEIYRSGSTYIRTATTTIAYFAFNQTLTVTDTAKTIYLCFTGASPSTTLPTDVITVSWGTSGTDPAPNGDSRNETTGSYIKIN
;
A
#
# COMPACT_ATOMS: atom_id res chain seq x y z
N MET A 1 74.48 21.18 -21.81
CA MET A 1 73.17 20.85 -21.19
C MET A 1 71.97 21.63 -21.76
N LYS A 2 71.96 22.07 -23.04
CA LYS A 2 71.19 23.29 -23.38
C LYS A 2 69.98 23.17 -24.33
N LYS A 3 69.71 22.01 -24.93
CA LYS A 3 68.53 21.85 -25.82
C LYS A 3 67.69 20.60 -25.50
N LYS A 4 68.35 19.46 -25.32
CA LYS A 4 67.69 18.19 -24.95
C LYS A 4 67.07 18.23 -23.55
N THR A 5 67.73 18.87 -22.58
CA THR A 5 67.20 19.07 -21.23
C THR A 5 66.01 20.04 -21.20
N LEU A 6 66.00 21.05 -22.07
CA LEU A 6 64.89 22.02 -22.19
C LEU A 6 63.67 21.41 -22.88
N LEU A 7 63.87 20.55 -23.89
CA LEU A 7 62.80 19.76 -24.52
C LEU A 7 62.16 18.79 -23.50
N LEU A 8 62.98 18.14 -22.67
CA LEU A 8 62.51 17.23 -21.64
C LEU A 8 61.74 18.00 -20.54
N LEU A 9 62.25 19.16 -20.09
CA LEU A 9 61.52 20.04 -19.17
C LEU A 9 60.21 20.54 -19.78
N GLY A 10 60.18 20.89 -21.07
CA GLY A 10 58.98 21.30 -21.78
C GLY A 10 57.91 20.22 -21.80
N ILE A 11 58.27 18.98 -22.15
CA ILE A 11 57.36 17.83 -22.21
C ILE A 11 56.84 17.44 -20.81
N PHE A 12 57.68 17.49 -19.77
CA PHE A 12 57.25 17.20 -18.40
C PHE A 12 56.61 18.40 -17.67
N SER A 13 56.66 19.62 -18.24
CA SER A 13 56.02 20.83 -17.66
C SER A 13 54.54 20.98 -18.01
N PHE A 14 54.04 20.24 -19.00
CA PHE A 14 52.61 20.04 -19.20
C PHE A 14 52.12 18.98 -18.21
N GLY A 15 52.07 19.35 -16.92
CA GLY A 15 51.51 18.51 -15.88
C GLY A 15 50.12 18.01 -16.32
N ILE A 16 49.87 16.72 -16.12
CA ILE A 16 48.64 15.95 -16.39
C ILE A 16 47.38 16.83 -16.59
N ILE A 17 47.25 17.46 -17.76
CA ILE A 17 46.05 18.21 -18.09
C ILE A 17 45.01 17.16 -18.46
N HIS A 18 44.01 16.99 -17.60
CA HIS A 18 42.84 16.22 -17.96
C HIS A 18 42.18 16.99 -19.11
N ALA A 19 42.35 16.50 -20.33
CA ALA A 19 41.75 17.12 -21.49
C ALA A 19 40.23 17.05 -21.33
N GLN A 20 39.61 18.21 -21.14
CA GLN A 20 38.16 18.36 -21.15
C GLN A 20 37.72 18.50 -22.61
N ILE A 21 36.63 17.86 -22.96
CA ILE A 21 36.04 17.96 -24.29
C ILE A 21 34.91 18.98 -24.19
N GLY A 22 35.12 20.17 -24.77
CA GLY A 22 34.07 21.16 -24.98
C GLY A 22 33.47 21.00 -26.38
N VAL A 23 32.15 21.03 -26.50
CA VAL A 23 31.43 21.14 -27.77
C VAL A 23 30.65 22.45 -27.75
N ASN A 24 30.95 23.33 -28.71
CA ASN A 24 30.38 24.68 -28.82
C ASN A 24 30.61 25.57 -27.58
N THR A 25 31.64 25.27 -26.77
CA THR A 25 32.10 26.10 -25.67
C THR A 25 33.62 26.10 -25.58
N ASP A 26 34.19 27.30 -25.49
CA ASP A 26 35.62 27.50 -25.15
C ASP A 26 35.84 27.59 -23.63
N ASN A 27 34.76 27.56 -22.84
CA ASN A 27 34.78 27.63 -21.38
C ASN A 27 34.00 26.44 -20.79
N PRO A 28 34.46 25.19 -20.98
CA PRO A 28 33.79 24.03 -20.39
C PRO A 28 33.77 24.12 -18.87
N ILE A 29 32.74 23.53 -18.26
CA ILE A 29 32.58 23.51 -16.81
C ILE A 29 33.78 22.83 -16.15
N THR A 30 34.41 23.50 -15.19
CA THR A 30 35.52 22.94 -14.41
C THR A 30 35.12 21.63 -13.75
N GLY A 31 35.89 20.55 -13.98
CA GLY A 31 35.61 19.23 -13.43
C GLY A 31 34.69 18.37 -14.31
N SER A 32 34.26 18.89 -15.46
CA SER A 32 33.68 18.09 -16.53
C SER A 32 34.78 17.33 -17.31
N VAL A 33 34.41 16.18 -17.88
CA VAL A 33 35.18 15.45 -18.89
C VAL A 33 34.63 15.78 -20.28
N LEU A 34 33.30 15.92 -20.39
CA LEU A 34 32.58 16.36 -21.59
C LEU A 34 31.60 17.45 -21.17
N ASN A 35 31.63 18.59 -21.87
CA ASN A 35 30.61 19.64 -21.77
C ASN A 35 30.09 20.00 -23.17
N ILE A 36 28.78 19.91 -23.37
CA ILE A 36 28.09 20.34 -24.59
C ILE A 36 27.24 21.55 -24.24
N ASP A 37 27.49 22.68 -24.91
CA ASP A 37 26.85 23.97 -24.66
C ASP A 37 26.13 24.43 -25.94
N PRO A 38 24.86 24.09 -26.13
CA PRO A 38 24.13 24.41 -27.34
C PRO A 38 24.03 25.91 -27.63
N LEU A 39 23.99 26.77 -26.60
CA LEU A 39 23.84 28.21 -26.76
C LEU A 39 25.17 28.98 -26.77
N GLY A 40 26.29 28.31 -26.55
CA GLY A 40 27.64 28.89 -26.49
C GLY A 40 27.79 29.95 -25.39
N ASN A 41 26.99 29.86 -24.33
CA ASN A 41 26.81 30.94 -23.37
C ASN A 41 27.65 30.76 -22.08
N ASN A 42 28.49 29.73 -21.99
CA ASN A 42 29.32 29.45 -20.81
C ASN A 42 30.34 30.54 -20.44
N SER A 43 30.71 31.36 -21.41
CA SER A 43 31.55 32.54 -21.22
C SER A 43 30.81 33.73 -20.58
N THR A 44 29.47 33.66 -20.47
CA THR A 44 28.66 34.75 -19.91
C THR A 44 28.73 34.79 -18.38
N SER A 45 28.34 35.94 -17.81
CA SER A 45 28.16 36.13 -16.37
C SER A 45 26.79 35.68 -15.85
N SER A 46 25.96 35.05 -16.70
CA SER A 46 24.64 34.56 -16.31
C SER A 46 24.75 33.43 -15.29
N LEU A 47 23.86 33.42 -14.29
CA LEU A 47 23.74 32.30 -13.35
C LEU A 47 23.10 31.06 -14.00
N ALA A 48 22.37 31.24 -15.10
CA ALA A 48 21.63 30.19 -15.81
C ALA A 48 22.39 29.62 -17.03
N LYS A 49 23.68 29.95 -17.18
CA LYS A 49 24.47 29.55 -18.36
C LYS A 49 24.76 28.05 -18.47
N TYR A 50 24.45 27.26 -17.44
CA TYR A 50 24.59 25.81 -17.48
C TYR A 50 23.24 25.10 -17.58
N ASP A 51 22.13 25.86 -17.65
CA ASP A 51 20.78 25.30 -17.64
C ASP A 51 20.40 24.67 -18.99
N ASP A 52 21.19 24.93 -20.04
CA ASP A 52 21.08 24.31 -21.36
C ASP A 52 22.17 23.27 -21.66
N ASP A 53 23.14 23.09 -20.76
CA ASP A 53 24.31 22.24 -20.96
C ASP A 53 24.01 20.74 -20.76
N ILE A 54 24.77 19.89 -21.46
CA ILE A 54 24.91 18.45 -21.17
C ILE A 54 26.34 18.19 -20.70
N VAL A 55 26.46 17.63 -19.50
CA VAL A 55 27.74 17.50 -18.80
C VAL A 55 27.98 16.05 -18.41
N VAL A 56 29.19 15.55 -18.63
CA VAL A 56 29.71 14.35 -17.95
C VAL A 56 30.81 14.79 -17.01
N ASN A 57 30.64 14.61 -15.70
CA ASN A 57 31.65 15.04 -14.74
C ASN A 57 32.79 14.01 -14.56
N GLY A 58 33.85 14.41 -13.84
CA GLY A 58 35.03 13.57 -13.56
C GLY A 58 34.76 12.26 -12.81
N ILE A 59 33.58 12.08 -12.22
CA ILE A 59 33.14 10.83 -11.55
C ILE A 59 32.13 10.02 -12.39
N GLY A 60 31.89 10.44 -13.63
CA GLY A 60 31.03 9.75 -14.58
C GLY A 60 29.53 9.91 -14.33
N ASN A 61 29.10 11.02 -13.72
CA ASN A 61 27.69 11.40 -13.64
C ASN A 61 27.32 12.27 -14.85
N VAL A 62 26.12 12.08 -15.37
CA VAL A 62 25.56 12.86 -16.48
C VAL A 62 24.59 13.91 -15.94
N GLY A 63 24.83 15.17 -16.27
CA GLY A 63 23.94 16.31 -16.01
C GLY A 63 23.27 16.78 -17.31
N ILE A 64 21.99 17.11 -17.24
CA ILE A 64 21.27 17.85 -18.30
C ILE A 64 20.64 19.07 -17.63
N GLY A 65 21.00 20.26 -18.10
CA GLY A 65 20.61 21.54 -17.49
C GLY A 65 21.24 21.78 -16.12
N THR A 66 22.38 21.13 -15.83
CA THR A 66 23.14 21.34 -14.60
C THR A 66 24.61 20.98 -14.77
N GLY A 67 25.49 21.86 -14.30
CA GLY A 67 26.94 21.62 -14.25
C GLY A 67 27.41 20.70 -13.12
N SER A 68 26.55 20.43 -12.14
CA SER A 68 26.92 19.75 -10.89
C SER A 68 25.99 18.55 -10.60
N PRO A 69 26.01 17.49 -11.43
CA PRO A 69 25.14 16.33 -11.24
C PRO A 69 25.50 15.54 -9.96
N ASN A 70 24.52 15.35 -9.08
CA ASN A 70 24.66 14.63 -7.79
C ASN A 70 24.20 13.17 -7.83
N ALA A 71 23.71 12.70 -8.98
CA ALA A 71 23.30 11.33 -9.27
C ALA A 71 23.89 10.88 -10.62
N LYS A 72 23.86 9.58 -10.92
CA LYS A 72 24.40 9.05 -12.19
C LYS A 72 23.78 9.69 -13.43
N LEU A 73 22.50 10.05 -13.35
CA LEU A 73 21.81 10.94 -14.27
C LEU A 73 21.05 11.97 -13.43
N HIS A 74 21.30 13.26 -13.66
CA HIS A 74 20.61 14.38 -13.00
C HIS A 74 20.10 15.35 -14.06
N ILE A 75 18.78 15.49 -14.16
CA ILE A 75 18.13 16.42 -15.09
C ILE A 75 17.51 17.55 -14.27
N VAL A 76 17.93 18.78 -14.54
CA VAL A 76 17.34 20.00 -13.97
C VAL A 76 16.69 20.75 -15.12
N SER A 77 15.42 21.14 -14.95
CA SER A 77 14.69 21.95 -15.92
C SER A 77 13.95 23.06 -15.20
N ASN A 78 14.08 24.28 -15.72
CA ASN A 78 13.30 25.44 -15.27
C ASN A 78 11.93 25.53 -15.96
N SER A 79 11.55 24.51 -16.73
CA SER A 79 10.27 24.44 -17.46
C SER A 79 9.63 23.05 -17.37
N SER A 80 8.29 23.00 -17.51
CA SER A 80 7.51 21.76 -17.46
C SER A 80 6.93 21.42 -18.85
N PRO A 81 6.95 20.14 -19.28
CA PRO A 81 7.53 18.97 -18.59
C PRO A 81 9.06 18.88 -18.73
N ALA A 82 9.75 18.45 -17.66
CA ALA A 82 11.22 18.33 -17.62
C ALA A 82 11.78 17.05 -18.26
N PHE A 83 10.98 15.98 -18.26
CA PHE A 83 11.39 14.66 -18.73
C PHE A 83 10.25 14.00 -19.50
N ARG A 84 10.58 13.35 -20.62
CA ARG A 84 9.65 12.54 -21.42
C ARG A 84 10.30 11.21 -21.78
N LEU A 85 9.76 10.13 -21.24
CA LEU A 85 10.03 8.76 -21.67
C LEU A 85 8.96 8.32 -22.69
N VAL A 86 9.38 7.88 -23.87
CA VAL A 86 8.51 7.26 -24.87
C VAL A 86 8.94 5.80 -25.01
N ASP A 87 8.24 4.91 -24.33
CA ASP A 87 8.53 3.46 -24.26
C ASP A 87 7.47 2.62 -24.98
N GLY A 88 6.48 3.26 -25.62
CA GLY A 88 5.34 2.62 -26.25
C GLY A 88 4.13 2.44 -25.31
N ASN A 89 4.33 2.61 -24.00
CA ASN A 89 3.29 2.47 -22.98
C ASN A 89 2.82 3.82 -22.43
N GLN A 90 3.45 4.95 -22.75
CA GLN A 90 3.01 6.27 -22.30
C GLN A 90 1.55 6.57 -22.67
N ALA A 91 0.75 7.02 -21.70
CA ALA A 91 -0.66 7.43 -21.88
C ALA A 91 -1.09 8.41 -20.77
N ASP A 92 -2.27 9.02 -20.92
CA ASP A 92 -2.87 9.86 -19.87
C ASP A 92 -3.03 9.07 -18.56
N LYS A 93 -2.76 9.72 -17.42
CA LYS A 93 -2.88 9.16 -16.05
C LYS A 93 -2.03 7.93 -15.71
N LYS A 94 -1.02 7.60 -16.52
CA LYS A 94 -0.03 6.58 -16.15
C LYS A 94 1.04 7.14 -15.21
N ILE A 95 1.64 6.25 -14.43
CA ILE A 95 2.77 6.53 -13.55
C ILE A 95 4.02 5.80 -14.06
N LEU A 96 5.19 6.38 -13.82
CA LEU A 96 6.47 5.74 -14.11
C LEU A 96 6.76 4.72 -13.00
N MET A 97 6.88 3.44 -13.37
CA MET A 97 7.09 2.33 -12.43
C MET A 97 8.39 1.60 -12.75
N SER A 98 8.93 0.89 -11.76
CA SER A 98 10.08 -0.01 -11.91
C SER A 98 9.63 -1.47 -11.85
N ASP A 99 10.32 -2.35 -12.59
CA ASP A 99 10.22 -3.80 -12.39
C ASP A 99 11.24 -4.32 -11.36
N ALA A 100 11.29 -5.65 -11.17
CA ALA A 100 12.22 -6.32 -10.25
C ALA A 100 13.70 -6.17 -10.64
N THR A 101 14.00 -5.72 -11.85
CA THR A 101 15.36 -5.47 -12.36
C THR A 101 15.75 -4.00 -12.31
N GLY A 102 14.84 -3.11 -11.88
CA GLY A 102 15.07 -1.67 -11.86
C GLY A 102 14.72 -0.95 -13.17
N THR A 103 14.08 -1.63 -14.13
CA THR A 103 13.77 -1.03 -15.44
C THR A 103 12.50 -0.19 -15.36
N ALA A 104 12.58 1.07 -15.80
CA ALA A 104 11.48 2.01 -15.77
C ALA A 104 10.56 1.87 -16.99
N GLN A 105 9.24 1.87 -16.76
CA GLN A 105 8.21 1.90 -17.82
C GLN A 105 6.95 2.62 -17.35
N TRP A 106 6.14 3.13 -18.28
CA TRP A 106 4.81 3.66 -17.97
C TRP A 106 3.82 2.53 -17.71
N GLY A 107 3.11 2.59 -16.59
CA GLY A 107 1.96 1.72 -16.34
C GLY A 107 0.86 2.42 -15.55
N GLU A 108 -0.25 1.73 -15.36
CA GLU A 108 -1.37 2.27 -14.59
C GLU A 108 -0.98 2.41 -13.12
N ALA A 109 -1.51 3.42 -12.41
CA ALA A 109 -1.38 3.49 -10.96
C ALA A 109 -2.23 2.38 -10.34
N VAL A 110 -1.59 1.46 -9.64
CA VAL A 110 -2.21 0.17 -9.36
C VAL A 110 -2.89 0.11 -7.99
N PHE A 111 -4.07 0.72 -7.87
CA PHE A 111 -5.10 0.19 -6.96
C PHE A 111 -5.76 -0.97 -7.67
N ASN A 112 -5.18 -2.16 -7.53
CA ASN A 112 -5.71 -3.31 -8.23
C ASN A 112 -6.89 -3.91 -7.47
N ASN A 113 -7.82 -4.49 -8.24
CA ASN A 113 -8.75 -5.48 -7.71
C ASN A 113 -9.65 -4.95 -6.58
N PHE A 114 -10.49 -3.96 -6.92
CA PHE A 114 -11.65 -3.67 -6.09
C PHE A 114 -12.59 -4.88 -6.11
N GLY A 115 -12.91 -5.40 -4.94
CA GLY A 115 -13.84 -6.51 -4.80
C GLY A 115 -14.89 -6.24 -3.74
N ILE A 116 -16.08 -6.76 -3.98
CA ILE A 116 -17.18 -6.78 -3.02
C ILE A 116 -17.05 -8.07 -2.20
N ILE A 117 -17.18 -7.96 -0.88
CA ILE A 117 -17.38 -9.11 0.00
C ILE A 117 -18.89 -9.40 -0.04
N PRO A 118 -19.29 -10.56 -0.60
CA PRO A 118 -20.70 -10.87 -0.79
C PRO A 118 -21.42 -11.01 0.54
N PHE A 119 -22.73 -10.80 0.51
CA PHE A 119 -23.58 -11.05 1.67
C PHE A 119 -23.39 -12.47 2.21
N GLY A 120 -23.14 -12.56 3.51
CA GLY A 120 -23.04 -13.82 4.24
C GLY A 120 -23.78 -13.70 5.56
N THR A 121 -24.47 -14.77 5.96
CA THR A 121 -25.14 -14.83 7.27
C THR A 121 -25.01 -16.21 7.90
N VAL A 122 -24.87 -16.24 9.22
CA VAL A 122 -24.85 -17.44 10.04
C VAL A 122 -25.80 -17.23 11.22
N THR A 123 -26.59 -18.25 11.53
CA THR A 123 -27.45 -18.25 12.72
C THR A 123 -27.04 -19.39 13.65
N PHE A 124 -26.86 -19.06 14.92
CA PHE A 124 -26.57 -19.96 16.01
C PHE A 124 -27.81 -20.14 16.88
N THR A 125 -28.01 -21.35 17.40
CA THR A 125 -29.14 -21.69 18.27
C THR A 125 -28.66 -22.50 19.46
N GLY A 126 -28.98 -22.07 20.68
CA GLY A 126 -28.70 -22.82 21.90
C GLY A 126 -27.20 -23.04 22.19
N ALA A 127 -26.83 -24.24 22.64
CA ALA A 127 -25.48 -24.62 23.11
C ALA A 127 -24.35 -24.56 22.05
N SER A 128 -24.63 -24.12 20.83
CA SER A 128 -23.70 -24.03 19.69
C SER A 128 -22.69 -22.88 19.79
N ILE A 129 -22.70 -22.12 20.89
CA ILE A 129 -21.73 -21.08 21.18
C ILE A 129 -21.09 -21.41 22.51
N ASN A 130 -20.43 -22.56 22.55
CA ASN A 130 -19.65 -23.03 23.69
C ASN A 130 -18.18 -22.97 23.31
N SER A 131 -17.46 -22.06 23.94
CA SER A 131 -16.06 -22.34 24.24
C SER A 131 -15.75 -21.76 25.59
N THR A 132 -15.84 -22.59 26.62
CA THR A 132 -15.29 -22.33 27.95
C THR A 132 -13.75 -22.22 27.95
N VAL A 133 -13.11 -22.22 26.77
CA VAL A 133 -11.67 -22.32 26.58
C VAL A 133 -11.09 -21.37 25.51
N ALA A 134 -11.92 -20.62 24.78
CA ALA A 134 -11.47 -19.72 23.72
C ALA A 134 -11.81 -18.26 24.00
N ASP A 135 -10.78 -17.42 23.91
CA ASP A 135 -10.89 -15.96 23.99
C ASP A 135 -11.54 -15.36 22.73
N ALA A 136 -11.41 -16.00 21.55
CA ALA A 136 -12.26 -15.70 20.40
C ALA A 136 -12.84 -16.94 19.74
N PHE A 137 -14.10 -16.83 19.32
CA PHE A 137 -14.78 -17.85 18.53
C PHE A 137 -14.92 -17.42 17.07
N TYR A 138 -14.80 -18.37 16.16
CA TYR A 138 -15.06 -18.20 14.74
C TYR A 138 -16.57 -18.21 14.47
N SER A 139 -17.05 -17.20 13.74
CA SER A 139 -18.48 -17.02 13.46
C SER A 139 -19.04 -17.88 12.32
N GLY A 140 -18.22 -18.67 11.64
CA GLY A 140 -18.63 -19.34 10.41
C GLY A 140 -18.61 -18.46 9.15
N LEU A 141 -18.40 -17.14 9.28
CA LEU A 141 -18.30 -16.22 8.13
C LEU A 141 -16.84 -15.99 7.71
N SER A 142 -16.54 -16.23 6.43
CA SER A 142 -15.20 -16.03 5.87
C SER A 142 -15.23 -15.55 4.42
N TYR A 143 -14.13 -14.95 3.99
CA TYR A 143 -13.93 -14.53 2.60
C TYR A 143 -12.46 -14.70 2.20
N THR A 144 -12.20 -15.28 1.03
CA THR A 144 -10.84 -15.48 0.52
C THR A 144 -10.44 -14.34 -0.40
N LEU A 145 -9.42 -13.58 0.00
CA LEU A 145 -8.84 -12.54 -0.82
C LEU A 145 -8.10 -13.14 -2.02
N PRO A 146 -8.07 -12.44 -3.16
CA PRO A 146 -7.66 -12.99 -4.46
C PRO A 146 -6.17 -13.37 -4.55
N GLY A 147 -5.33 -12.94 -3.62
CA GLY A 147 -3.92 -13.30 -3.55
C GLY A 147 -3.17 -12.61 -2.42
N ALA A 148 -1.89 -12.92 -2.25
CA ALA A 148 -1.03 -12.19 -1.32
C ALA A 148 -0.90 -10.70 -1.71
N GLY A 149 -0.69 -9.84 -0.72
CA GLY A 149 -0.50 -8.39 -0.90
C GLY A 149 -1.05 -7.57 0.26
N VAL A 150 -1.03 -6.25 0.11
CA VAL A 150 -1.62 -5.32 1.08
C VAL A 150 -3.03 -4.96 0.62
N TYR A 151 -4.00 -4.96 1.54
CA TYR A 151 -5.40 -4.67 1.23
C TYR A 151 -5.94 -3.62 2.18
N SER A 152 -6.64 -2.62 1.65
CA SER A 152 -7.59 -1.84 2.45
C SER A 152 -8.91 -2.59 2.46
N VAL A 153 -9.38 -2.98 3.64
CA VAL A 153 -10.62 -3.74 3.83
C VAL A 153 -11.60 -2.89 4.62
N SER A 154 -12.81 -2.74 4.09
CA SER A 154 -13.95 -2.10 4.75
C SER A 154 -15.10 -3.10 4.88
N ILE A 155 -15.44 -3.49 6.11
CA ILE A 155 -16.53 -4.44 6.39
C ILE A 155 -17.38 -3.89 7.51
N VAL A 156 -18.69 -3.89 7.34
CA VAL A 156 -19.63 -3.73 8.44
C VAL A 156 -20.23 -5.09 8.77
N VAL A 157 -20.30 -5.43 10.04
CA VAL A 157 -20.91 -6.66 10.54
C VAL A 157 -22.10 -6.27 11.40
N LYS A 158 -23.22 -6.98 11.24
CA LYS A 158 -24.40 -6.87 12.09
C LYS A 158 -24.57 -8.15 12.88
N CYS A 159 -24.85 -8.02 14.17
CA CYS A 159 -25.21 -9.12 15.05
C CYS A 159 -26.58 -8.86 15.66
N VAL A 160 -27.44 -9.88 15.71
CA VAL A 160 -28.78 -9.83 16.30
C VAL A 160 -28.93 -11.00 17.26
N ALA A 161 -29.30 -10.72 18.51
CA ALA A 161 -29.68 -11.73 19.49
C ALA A 161 -31.16 -11.58 19.85
N ASN A 162 -31.92 -12.68 19.92
CA ASN A 162 -33.31 -12.72 20.41
C ASN A 162 -33.43 -12.56 21.94
N ARG A 163 -32.57 -11.73 22.54
CA ARG A 163 -32.53 -11.48 23.97
C ARG A 163 -32.28 -10.01 24.25
N ALA A 164 -33.01 -9.44 25.20
CA ALA A 164 -32.69 -8.12 25.72
C ALA A 164 -31.43 -8.16 26.61
N ASN A 165 -30.56 -7.16 26.51
CA ASN A 165 -29.30 -7.03 27.28
C ASN A 165 -28.28 -8.11 26.91
N TYR A 166 -28.25 -8.55 25.65
CA TYR A 166 -27.23 -9.51 25.24
C TYR A 166 -25.83 -8.87 25.34
N GLY A 167 -25.04 -9.32 26.32
CA GLY A 167 -23.72 -8.77 26.63
C GLY A 167 -22.55 -9.39 25.86
N GLY A 168 -22.78 -10.37 24.98
CA GLY A 168 -21.70 -11.12 24.29
C GLY A 168 -21.21 -10.49 22.99
N PHE A 169 -21.74 -9.34 22.57
CA PHE A 169 -21.21 -8.58 21.43
C PHE A 169 -20.37 -7.42 21.96
N ASN A 170 -19.09 -7.66 22.26
CA ASN A 170 -18.20 -6.63 22.77
C ASN A 170 -17.10 -6.31 21.76
N TRP A 171 -16.39 -7.33 21.29
CA TRP A 171 -15.25 -7.18 20.41
C TRP A 171 -15.36 -8.16 19.24
N SER A 172 -14.83 -7.75 18.10
CA SER A 172 -14.76 -8.58 16.90
C SER A 172 -13.49 -8.29 16.11
N GLN A 173 -13.00 -9.30 15.39
CA GLN A 173 -11.77 -9.21 14.61
C GLN A 173 -11.85 -10.09 13.37
N VAL A 174 -11.15 -9.70 12.31
CA VAL A 174 -10.81 -10.58 11.19
C VAL A 174 -9.46 -11.27 11.43
N LEU A 175 -9.47 -12.60 11.45
CA LEU A 175 -8.29 -13.43 11.73
C LEU A 175 -7.94 -14.29 10.51
N PRO A 176 -6.69 -14.78 10.38
CA PRO A 176 -6.26 -15.71 9.34
C PRO A 176 -6.51 -17.19 9.70
N THR A 177 -7.39 -17.48 10.67
CA THR A 177 -7.69 -18.84 11.14
C THR A 177 -9.19 -19.09 11.24
N SER A 178 -9.63 -20.29 10.85
CA SER A 178 -11.00 -20.77 11.02
C SER A 178 -11.24 -21.49 12.35
N ILE A 179 -10.22 -21.56 13.20
CA ILE A 179 -10.26 -22.27 14.48
C ILE A 179 -10.45 -21.25 15.59
N ASP A 180 -11.30 -21.58 16.56
CA ASP A 180 -11.44 -20.82 17.80
C ASP A 180 -10.07 -20.68 18.49
N ILE A 181 -9.73 -19.47 18.90
CA ILE A 181 -8.40 -19.18 19.44
C ILE A 181 -8.43 -19.08 20.97
N PRO A 182 -7.50 -19.75 21.67
CA PRO A 182 -7.45 -19.78 23.13
C PRO A 182 -7.00 -18.45 23.73
N THR A 183 -6.25 -17.64 22.99
CA THR A 183 -5.85 -16.29 23.44
C THR A 183 -5.88 -15.28 22.30
N VAL A 184 -6.54 -14.15 22.54
CA VAL A 184 -6.54 -12.99 21.64
C VAL A 184 -5.48 -11.96 22.04
N TRP A 185 -4.99 -12.04 23.28
CA TRP A 185 -4.08 -11.09 23.90
C TRP A 185 -2.67 -11.68 24.00
N GLY A 186 -1.82 -11.38 23.02
CA GLY A 186 -0.40 -11.72 23.08
C GLY A 186 0.21 -12.08 21.72
N ALA A 187 1.53 -12.31 21.72
CA ALA A 187 2.32 -12.60 20.52
C ALA A 187 1.89 -13.88 19.78
N SER A 188 1.14 -14.77 20.45
CA SER A 188 0.65 -16.03 19.90
C SER A 188 -0.69 -15.90 19.17
N SER A 189 -1.35 -14.73 19.19
CA SER A 189 -2.61 -14.51 18.48
C SER A 189 -2.35 -14.49 16.96
N PRO A 190 -2.98 -15.37 16.16
CA PRO A 190 -2.81 -15.35 14.72
C PRO A 190 -3.50 -14.11 14.16
N ARG A 191 -2.74 -13.11 13.72
CA ARG A 191 -3.28 -11.84 13.18
C ARG A 191 -2.65 -11.50 11.84
N PHE A 192 -3.42 -10.86 10.98
CA PHE A 192 -2.86 -10.14 9.85
C PHE A 192 -2.00 -8.99 10.36
N LEU A 193 -0.87 -8.71 9.71
CA LEU A 193 -0.13 -7.47 9.97
C LEU A 193 -1.02 -6.29 9.58
N GLY A 194 -1.24 -5.38 10.53
CA GLY A 194 -2.17 -4.25 10.43
C GLY A 194 -3.62 -4.56 10.85
N GLY A 195 -3.93 -5.81 11.19
CA GLY A 195 -5.22 -6.21 11.73
C GLY A 195 -5.34 -5.99 13.24
N TYR A 196 -6.50 -5.51 13.71
CA TYR A 196 -6.77 -5.25 15.13
C TYR A 196 -8.24 -5.50 15.51
N GLU A 197 -8.51 -5.63 16.81
CA GLU A 197 -9.86 -5.82 17.32
C GLU A 197 -10.67 -4.53 17.24
N ILE A 198 -11.93 -4.67 16.87
CA ILE A 198 -12.91 -3.59 16.86
C ILE A 198 -13.84 -3.79 18.04
N TYR A 199 -13.88 -2.79 18.93
CA TYR A 199 -14.98 -2.68 19.88
C TYR A 199 -16.25 -2.27 19.13
N ARG A 200 -17.37 -2.85 19.51
CA ARG A 200 -18.69 -2.55 18.91
C ARG A 200 -18.91 -1.04 18.74
N SER A 201 -19.44 -0.63 17.59
CA SER A 201 -19.68 0.79 17.32
C SER A 201 -20.93 1.26 18.07
N GLY A 202 -20.71 1.98 19.17
CA GLY A 202 -21.65 2.96 19.73
C GLY A 202 -22.96 2.39 20.26
N SER A 203 -24.06 2.49 19.51
CA SER A 203 -25.40 2.26 20.06
C SER A 203 -26.46 2.38 18.97
N THR A 204 -26.84 1.29 18.31
CA THR A 204 -28.26 1.13 17.90
C THR A 204 -28.85 0.05 18.77
N TYR A 205 -28.91 0.39 20.05
CA TYR A 205 -29.53 -0.39 21.08
C TYR A 205 -31.05 -0.31 20.90
N ILE A 206 -31.57 -1.01 19.89
CA ILE A 206 -33.02 -1.23 19.80
C ILE A 206 -33.35 -2.28 20.84
N ARG A 207 -33.51 -1.83 22.08
CA ARG A 207 -34.21 -2.58 23.10
C ARG A 207 -35.67 -2.60 22.77
N THR A 208 -36.08 -3.59 21.99
CA THR A 208 -37.35 -4.21 22.36
C THR A 208 -37.11 -5.05 23.61
N ALA A 209 -38.15 -5.44 24.31
CA ALA A 209 -38.02 -6.33 25.47
C ALA A 209 -37.38 -7.70 25.12
N THR A 210 -37.12 -7.97 23.83
CA THR A 210 -36.81 -9.30 23.29
C THR A 210 -35.60 -9.34 22.36
N THR A 211 -34.90 -8.24 22.08
CA THR A 211 -33.83 -8.25 21.03
C THR A 211 -32.67 -7.31 21.38
N THR A 212 -31.45 -7.70 20.99
CA THR A 212 -30.24 -6.87 21.03
C THR A 212 -29.57 -6.87 19.67
N ILE A 213 -29.19 -5.70 19.15
CA ILE A 213 -28.47 -5.55 17.88
C ILE A 213 -27.13 -4.86 18.14
N ALA A 214 -26.06 -5.33 17.50
CA ALA A 214 -24.73 -4.71 17.53
C ALA A 214 -24.15 -4.59 16.12
N TYR A 215 -23.31 -3.58 15.92
CA TYR A 215 -22.57 -3.37 14.67
C TYR A 215 -21.06 -3.26 14.95
N PHE A 216 -20.27 -3.74 14.00
CA PHE A 216 -18.81 -3.59 13.99
C PHE A 216 -18.39 -3.07 12.63
N ALA A 217 -17.60 -1.99 12.60
CA ALA A 217 -17.08 -1.41 11.36
C ALA A 217 -15.55 -1.60 11.31
N PHE A 218 -15.12 -2.51 10.46
CA PHE A 218 -13.71 -2.76 10.14
C PHE A 218 -13.31 -1.81 9.03
N ASN A 219 -12.29 -1.00 9.28
CA ASN A 219 -11.60 -0.22 8.25
C ASN A 219 -10.11 -0.39 8.52
N GLN A 220 -9.50 -1.41 7.93
CA GLN A 220 -8.16 -1.86 8.29
C GLN A 220 -7.32 -2.08 7.04
N THR A 221 -6.01 -1.85 7.16
CA THR A 221 -5.04 -2.24 6.15
C THR A 221 -4.40 -3.55 6.57
N LEU A 222 -4.61 -4.61 5.81
CA LEU A 222 -4.15 -5.96 6.12
C LEU A 222 -3.03 -6.36 5.16
N THR A 223 -1.94 -6.93 5.68
CA THR A 223 -0.97 -7.66 4.86
C THR A 223 -1.34 -9.13 4.83
N VAL A 224 -1.53 -9.66 3.64
CA VAL A 224 -2.02 -11.00 3.34
C VAL A 224 -0.90 -11.79 2.68
N THR A 225 -0.66 -13.01 3.15
CA THR A 225 0.36 -13.92 2.60
C THR A 225 -0.27 -15.04 1.79
N ASP A 226 0.53 -15.79 1.04
CA ASP A 226 -0.01 -16.92 0.27
C ASP A 226 -0.58 -18.04 1.14
N THR A 227 -0.10 -18.17 2.37
CA THR A 227 -0.56 -19.15 3.36
C THR A 227 -1.75 -18.67 4.19
N ALA A 228 -2.08 -17.38 4.16
CA ALA A 228 -3.12 -16.76 4.96
C ALA A 228 -3.92 -15.75 4.12
N LYS A 229 -4.70 -16.23 3.14
CA LYS A 229 -5.52 -15.40 2.22
C LYS A 229 -6.94 -15.15 2.68
N THR A 230 -7.44 -16.00 3.57
CA THR A 230 -8.85 -15.98 4.00
C THR A 230 -9.00 -15.18 5.27
N ILE A 231 -9.88 -14.17 5.24
CA ILE A 231 -10.34 -13.49 6.44
C ILE A 231 -11.46 -14.31 7.07
N TYR A 232 -11.35 -14.57 8.36
CA TYR A 232 -12.38 -15.24 9.17
C TYR A 232 -12.88 -14.26 10.20
N LEU A 233 -14.20 -14.05 10.26
CA LEU A 233 -14.82 -13.19 11.25
C LEU A 233 -14.90 -13.92 12.59
N CYS A 234 -14.26 -13.34 13.59
CA CYS A 234 -14.23 -13.87 14.95
C CYS A 234 -14.74 -12.83 15.96
N PHE A 235 -15.23 -13.30 17.10
CA PHE A 235 -15.75 -12.45 18.17
C PHE A 235 -15.11 -12.82 19.50
N THR A 236 -14.82 -11.81 20.32
CA THR A 236 -14.15 -11.96 21.62
C THR A 236 -15.07 -11.49 22.74
N GLY A 237 -15.08 -12.23 23.85
CA GLY A 237 -15.89 -11.93 25.04
C GLY A 237 -17.24 -12.65 25.13
N ALA A 238 -17.31 -13.59 26.07
CA ALA A 238 -18.50 -14.24 26.63
C ALA A 238 -19.50 -14.86 25.64
N SER A 239 -19.39 -16.18 25.53
CA SER A 239 -20.41 -17.12 25.02
C SER A 239 -21.81 -16.82 25.63
N PRO A 240 -22.91 -16.97 24.86
CA PRO A 240 -24.25 -17.12 25.42
C PRO A 240 -24.24 -18.30 26.39
N SER A 241 -24.73 -18.04 27.59
CA SER A 241 -24.56 -18.98 28.69
C SER A 241 -25.16 -20.36 28.39
N THR A 242 -24.49 -21.39 28.89
CA THR A 242 -24.96 -22.78 28.92
C THR A 242 -26.29 -22.98 29.66
N THR A 243 -26.79 -21.93 30.31
CA THR A 243 -28.05 -21.91 31.07
C THR A 243 -29.26 -21.46 30.25
N LEU A 244 -29.09 -21.00 29.01
CA LEU A 244 -30.16 -20.39 28.21
C LEU A 244 -30.22 -20.94 26.76
N PRO A 245 -30.72 -22.17 26.57
CA PRO A 245 -30.70 -22.88 25.28
C PRO A 245 -31.63 -22.29 24.19
N THR A 246 -32.37 -21.23 24.50
CA THR A 246 -33.34 -20.59 23.60
C THR A 246 -32.80 -19.37 22.87
N ASP A 247 -31.56 -18.95 23.17
CA ASP A 247 -30.93 -17.83 22.47
C ASP A 247 -30.67 -18.21 21.00
N VAL A 248 -31.06 -17.30 20.11
CA VAL A 248 -30.82 -17.32 18.68
C VAL A 248 -30.00 -16.09 18.35
N ILE A 249 -28.82 -16.32 17.78
CA ILE A 249 -27.90 -15.26 17.38
C ILE A 249 -27.68 -15.34 15.88
N THR A 250 -27.97 -14.25 15.19
CA THR A 250 -27.69 -14.10 13.75
C THR A 250 -26.54 -13.12 13.58
N VAL A 251 -25.54 -13.51 12.82
CA VAL A 251 -24.44 -12.66 12.36
C VAL A 251 -24.55 -12.52 10.85
N SER A 252 -24.37 -11.30 10.34
CA SER A 252 -24.34 -11.03 8.91
C SER A 252 -23.29 -9.98 8.55
N TRP A 253 -22.77 -10.07 7.34
CA TRP A 253 -21.86 -9.09 6.76
C TRP A 253 -22.04 -8.99 5.24
N GLY A 254 -21.39 -8.01 4.62
CA GLY A 254 -21.34 -7.88 3.16
C GLY A 254 -22.66 -7.46 2.53
N THR A 255 -22.61 -7.25 1.21
CA THR A 255 -23.75 -6.79 0.40
C THR A 255 -24.03 -7.78 -0.71
N SER A 256 -25.29 -7.88 -1.12
CA SER A 256 -25.67 -8.67 -2.27
C SER A 256 -25.31 -7.93 -3.57
N GLY A 257 -24.88 -8.67 -4.59
CA GLY A 257 -24.60 -8.08 -5.90
C GLY A 257 -25.84 -7.96 -6.80
N THR A 258 -26.94 -8.62 -6.46
CA THR A 258 -28.05 -8.90 -7.39
C THR A 258 -29.45 -8.74 -6.82
N ASP A 259 -29.61 -8.66 -5.49
CA ASP A 259 -30.92 -8.60 -4.85
C ASP A 259 -30.78 -7.86 -3.52
N PRO A 260 -31.29 -6.62 -3.36
CA PRO A 260 -31.10 -5.82 -2.14
C PRO A 260 -31.67 -6.43 -0.84
N ALA A 261 -32.26 -7.64 -0.86
CA ALA A 261 -32.65 -8.40 0.31
C ALA A 261 -32.62 -9.94 0.08
N PRO A 262 -31.45 -10.58 -0.09
CA PRO A 262 -31.34 -12.01 -0.46
C PRO A 262 -31.83 -12.96 0.64
N ASN A 263 -32.10 -12.45 1.85
CA ASN A 263 -32.73 -13.17 2.95
C ASN A 263 -34.12 -12.61 3.33
N GLY A 264 -34.71 -11.76 2.48
CA GLY A 264 -35.99 -11.10 2.72
C GLY A 264 -35.94 -9.91 3.69
N ASP A 265 -34.76 -9.51 4.19
CA ASP A 265 -34.59 -8.33 5.04
C ASP A 265 -33.32 -7.56 4.68
N SER A 266 -33.48 -6.49 3.89
CA SER A 266 -32.38 -5.61 3.47
C SER A 266 -31.61 -4.99 4.64
N ARG A 267 -32.18 -4.95 5.85
CA ARG A 267 -31.50 -4.46 7.05
C ARG A 267 -30.37 -5.39 7.51
N ASN A 268 -30.30 -6.61 7.00
CA ASN A 268 -29.24 -7.56 7.31
C ASN A 268 -28.04 -7.42 6.38
N GLU A 269 -28.23 -6.83 5.21
CA GLU A 269 -27.12 -6.42 4.35
C GLU A 269 -26.36 -5.27 5.01
N THR A 270 -25.04 -5.37 4.94
CA THR A 270 -24.13 -4.34 5.43
C THR A 270 -23.10 -4.06 4.33
N THR A 271 -22.12 -3.20 4.59
CA THR A 271 -21.06 -2.96 3.60
C THR A 271 -19.98 -4.04 3.70
N GLY A 272 -19.33 -4.34 2.58
CA GLY A 272 -18.19 -5.25 2.53
C GLY A 272 -17.45 -5.07 1.21
N SER A 273 -16.25 -4.51 1.28
CA SER A 273 -15.40 -4.30 0.10
C SER A 273 -13.93 -4.29 0.47
N TYR A 274 -13.09 -4.54 -0.52
CA TYR A 274 -11.64 -4.37 -0.39
C TYR A 274 -11.06 -3.73 -1.64
N ILE A 275 -9.88 -3.14 -1.47
CA ILE A 275 -9.00 -2.69 -2.55
C ILE A 275 -7.63 -3.28 -2.27
N LYS A 276 -7.01 -3.94 -3.26
CA LYS A 276 -5.60 -4.33 -3.16
C LYS A 276 -4.72 -3.12 -3.44
N ILE A 277 -3.87 -2.79 -2.48
CA ILE A 277 -2.83 -1.78 -2.61
C ILE A 277 -1.57 -2.52 -3.06
N ASN A 278 -1.11 -2.26 -4.29
CA ASN A 278 0.16 -2.80 -4.78
C ASN A 278 1.33 -1.95 -4.29
#